data_AF-A0A239HHN0-F1
#
_entry.id   AF-A0A239HHN0-F1
#
_cell.length_a   1.000
_cell.length_b   1.000
_cell.length_c   1.000
_cell.angle_alpha   90.00
_cell.angle_beta   90.00
_cell.angle_gamma   90.00
#
_symmetry.space_group_name_H-M   'P 1'
#
loop_
_entity.id
_entity.type
_entity.pdbx_description
1 polymer ?
#
loop_
_entity_poly.entity_id
_entity_poly.type
_entity_poly.pdbx_seq_one_letter_code
_entity_poly.pdbx_strand_id
1 'polypeptide(L)'
;MRELMNRLLGSLDKARPRYGYGRGRRPLWDERNRDAERIRRALRRAGLKEFGEDGGGFVVENGEDGGPFSVAAALDPGLDGVNVRTVMDDYTRALTAQGWRVGPDTGPDPQEQILEVWITPR
;
A
#
# COMPACT_ATOMS: atom_id res chain seq x y z
N MET A 1 26.67 18.90 34.57
CA MET A 1 25.31 19.38 34.22
C MET A 1 25.01 19.30 32.73
N ARG A 2 25.82 19.87 31.81
CA ARG A 2 25.60 19.78 30.35
C ARG A 2 25.67 18.36 29.75
N GLU A 3 26.55 17.49 30.25
CA GLU A 3 26.65 16.10 29.75
C GLU A 3 25.47 15.20 30.11
N LEU A 4 24.85 15.42 31.28
CA LEU A 4 23.64 14.70 31.70
C LEU A 4 22.44 15.10 30.85
N MET A 5 22.29 16.38 30.49
CA MET A 5 21.27 16.81 29.54
C MET A 5 21.52 16.26 28.12
N ASN A 6 22.76 16.17 27.66
CA ASN A 6 23.06 15.56 26.35
C ASN A 6 22.80 14.04 26.32
N ARG A 7 22.96 13.33 27.45
CA ARG A 7 22.55 11.91 27.56
C ARG A 7 21.04 11.73 27.68
N LEU A 8 20.33 12.60 28.41
CA LEU A 8 18.87 12.61 28.50
C LEU A 8 18.18 13.03 27.19
N LEU A 9 18.80 13.93 26.41
CA LEU A 9 18.32 14.31 25.08
C LEU A 9 18.75 13.29 24.00
N GLY A 10 19.83 12.55 24.23
CA GLY A 10 20.23 11.41 23.40
C GLY A 10 19.34 10.19 23.56
N SER A 11 18.59 10.11 24.66
CA SER A 11 17.65 9.01 25.00
C SER A 11 16.17 9.37 24.79
N LEU A 12 15.85 10.49 24.13
CA LEU A 12 14.60 10.56 23.36
C LEU A 12 14.81 9.69 22.14
N ASP A 13 14.85 8.38 22.39
CA ASP A 13 14.97 7.33 21.41
C ASP A 13 13.97 7.65 20.31
N LYS A 14 14.50 8.06 19.15
CA LYS A 14 13.71 8.14 17.93
C LYS A 14 13.30 6.71 17.64
N ALA A 15 12.14 6.30 18.15
CA ALA A 15 11.61 4.97 17.96
C ALA A 15 11.77 4.65 16.47
N ARG A 16 12.52 3.58 16.17
CA ARG A 16 12.66 3.15 14.78
C ARG A 16 11.44 2.29 14.44
N PRO A 17 10.86 2.42 13.24
CA PRO A 17 9.73 1.57 12.90
C PRO A 17 10.14 0.10 12.89
N ARG A 18 9.30 -0.75 13.49
CA ARG A 18 9.57 -2.19 13.68
C ARG A 18 9.92 -2.91 12.38
N TYR A 19 9.31 -2.48 11.27
CA TYR A 19 9.52 -3.05 9.94
C TYR A 19 10.34 -2.15 9.01
N GLY A 20 11.02 -1.14 9.57
CA GLY A 20 11.85 -0.20 8.82
C GLY A 20 11.02 0.80 8.01
N TYR A 21 11.50 1.13 6.81
CA TYR A 21 10.89 2.16 5.97
C TYR A 21 10.52 1.59 4.60
N GLY A 22 9.34 1.97 4.11
CA GLY A 22 8.89 1.73 2.75
C GLY A 22 9.46 2.75 1.75
N ARG A 23 8.95 2.73 0.52
CA ARG A 23 9.28 3.76 -0.49
C ARG A 23 8.92 5.15 0.05
N GLY A 24 9.70 6.17 -0.33
CA GLY A 24 9.49 7.55 0.13
C GLY A 24 9.75 7.75 1.62
N ARG A 25 10.49 6.84 2.27
CA ARG A 25 10.79 6.89 3.71
C ARG A 25 9.55 6.80 4.61
N ARG A 26 8.44 6.25 4.10
CA ARG A 26 7.24 5.98 4.92
C ARG A 26 7.59 4.99 6.05
N PRO A 27 7.39 5.34 7.33
CA PRO A 27 7.68 4.43 8.43
C PRO A 27 6.71 3.25 8.44
N LEU A 28 7.20 2.06 8.75
CA LEU A 28 6.42 0.82 8.84
C LEU A 28 6.37 0.35 10.30
N TRP A 29 5.43 0.91 11.07
CA TRP A 29 5.37 0.70 12.52
C TRP A 29 4.84 -0.67 12.90
N ASP A 30 3.85 -1.14 12.16
CA ASP A 30 3.11 -2.36 12.44
C ASP A 30 3.05 -3.30 11.23
N GLU A 31 2.50 -4.50 11.46
CA GLU A 31 2.37 -5.54 10.44
C GLU A 31 1.51 -5.07 9.27
N ARG A 32 0.52 -4.22 9.55
CA ARG A 32 -0.38 -3.67 8.55
C ARG A 32 0.34 -2.74 7.59
N ASN A 33 1.18 -1.84 8.11
CA ASN A 33 2.02 -0.96 7.32
C ASN A 33 2.99 -1.78 6.45
N ARG A 34 3.61 -2.82 7.04
CA ARG A 34 4.48 -3.75 6.33
C ARG A 34 3.73 -4.44 5.19
N ASP A 35 2.54 -4.96 5.44
CA ASP A 35 1.78 -5.72 4.46
C ASP A 35 1.20 -4.82 3.35
N ALA A 36 0.74 -3.61 3.67
CA ALA A 36 0.42 -2.60 2.67
C ALA A 36 1.64 -2.28 1.78
N GLU A 37 2.84 -2.15 2.35
CA GLU A 37 4.06 -1.96 1.55
C GLU A 37 4.42 -3.19 0.71
N ARG A 38 4.10 -4.42 1.15
CA ARG A 38 4.25 -5.62 0.32
C ARG A 38 3.34 -5.57 -0.90
N ILE A 39 2.09 -5.13 -0.75
CA ILE A 39 1.16 -4.90 -1.88
C ILE A 39 1.78 -3.92 -2.88
N ARG A 40 2.18 -2.74 -2.40
CA ARG A 40 2.81 -1.72 -3.25
C ARG A 40 4.04 -2.26 -3.98
N ARG A 41 4.89 -3.03 -3.30
CA ARG A 41 6.08 -3.67 -3.91
C ARG A 41 5.71 -4.74 -4.94
N ALA A 42 4.63 -5.49 -4.76
CA ALA A 42 4.18 -6.48 -5.74
C ALA A 42 3.72 -5.79 -7.03
N LEU A 43 2.87 -4.76 -6.90
CA LEU A 43 2.38 -3.98 -8.04
C LEU A 43 3.52 -3.29 -8.80
N ARG A 44 4.44 -2.61 -8.09
CA ARG A 44 5.61 -1.99 -8.74
C ARG A 44 6.53 -2.99 -9.43
N ARG A 45 6.73 -4.19 -8.86
CA ARG A 45 7.53 -5.24 -9.52
C ARG A 45 6.87 -5.76 -10.80
N ALA A 46 5.55 -5.64 -10.92
CA ALA A 46 4.81 -5.95 -12.13
C ALA A 46 4.81 -4.77 -13.14
N GLY A 47 5.56 -3.69 -12.89
CA GLY A 47 5.62 -2.52 -13.77
C GLY A 47 4.47 -1.54 -13.59
N LEU A 48 3.58 -1.77 -12.61
CA LEU A 48 2.42 -0.92 -12.35
C LEU A 48 2.84 0.31 -11.55
N LYS A 49 2.31 1.47 -11.95
CA LYS A 49 2.66 2.76 -11.37
C LYS A 49 1.81 3.05 -10.13
N GLU A 50 2.48 3.49 -9.07
CA GLU A 50 1.82 4.04 -7.88
C GLU A 50 1.38 5.48 -8.16
N PHE A 51 0.17 5.84 -7.74
CA PHE A 51 -0.35 7.19 -7.87
C PHE A 51 0.60 8.23 -7.24
N GLY A 52 0.75 9.37 -7.91
CA GLY A 52 1.62 10.46 -7.46
C GLY A 52 1.54 11.68 -8.38
N GLU A 53 2.50 12.59 -8.25
CA GLU A 53 2.50 13.88 -8.97
C GLU A 53 2.51 13.74 -10.50
N ASP A 54 3.13 12.66 -11.02
CA ASP A 54 3.29 12.44 -12.46
C ASP A 54 2.08 11.77 -13.14
N GLY A 55 0.90 11.75 -12.51
CA GLY A 55 -0.33 11.19 -13.07
C GLY A 55 -0.89 9.97 -12.33
N GLY A 56 -1.91 9.35 -12.95
CA GLY A 56 -2.71 8.30 -12.31
C GLY A 56 -1.94 7.01 -12.01
N GLY A 57 -2.52 6.16 -11.15
CA GLY A 57 -1.91 4.88 -10.76
C GLY A 57 -2.67 4.16 -9.65
N PHE A 58 -2.03 3.16 -9.04
CA PHE A 58 -2.62 2.47 -7.90
C PHE A 58 -2.47 3.27 -6.61
N VAL A 59 -3.46 3.16 -5.73
CA VAL A 59 -3.41 3.56 -4.32
C VAL A 59 -3.66 2.32 -3.48
N VAL A 60 -2.91 2.18 -2.39
CA VAL A 60 -3.14 1.11 -1.40
C VAL A 60 -3.57 1.75 -0.10
N GLU A 61 -4.75 1.39 0.36
CA GLU A 61 -5.30 1.84 1.63
C GLU A 61 -5.44 0.66 2.59
N ASN A 62 -5.25 0.97 3.87
CA ASN A 62 -5.60 0.06 4.93
C ASN A 62 -7.13 0.10 5.05
N GLY A 63 -7.83 -1.03 4.93
CA GLY A 63 -9.27 -1.09 5.24
C GLY A 63 -9.57 -0.88 6.73
N GLU A 64 -10.61 -1.50 7.25
CA GLU A 64 -10.86 -1.57 8.69
C GLU A 64 -9.88 -2.54 9.39
N ASP A 65 -9.73 -2.44 10.71
CA ASP A 65 -8.82 -3.32 11.46
C ASP A 65 -9.22 -4.80 11.32
N GLY A 66 -8.29 -5.62 10.83
CA GLY A 66 -8.53 -7.03 10.52
C GLY A 66 -9.23 -7.28 9.17
N GLY A 67 -9.69 -6.23 8.47
CA GLY A 67 -10.27 -6.31 7.14
C GLY A 67 -9.25 -6.38 6.00
N PRO A 68 -9.71 -6.59 4.75
CA PRO A 68 -8.84 -6.57 3.57
C PRO A 68 -8.17 -5.20 3.37
N PHE A 69 -7.11 -5.18 2.57
CA PHE A 69 -6.56 -3.94 2.03
C PHE A 69 -7.34 -3.55 0.77
N SER A 70 -7.58 -2.26 0.59
CA SER A 70 -8.17 -1.74 -0.64
C SER A 70 -7.05 -1.32 -1.59
N VAL A 71 -7.12 -1.80 -2.83
CA VAL A 71 -6.25 -1.38 -3.92
C VAL A 71 -7.12 -0.68 -4.96
N ALA A 72 -7.04 0.64 -5.00
CA ALA A 72 -7.81 1.47 -5.90
C ALA A 72 -6.99 1.86 -7.13
N ALA A 73 -7.63 1.93 -8.30
CA ALA A 73 -7.10 2.60 -9.46
C ALA A 73 -7.52 4.08 -9.44
N ALA A 74 -6.60 4.95 -9.00
CA ALA A 74 -6.75 6.40 -9.09
C ALA A 74 -6.33 6.86 -10.50
N LEU A 75 -7.18 6.57 -11.48
CA LEU A 75 -6.97 6.84 -12.90
C LEU A 75 -8.16 7.60 -13.47
N ASP A 76 -7.89 8.48 -14.43
CA ASP A 76 -8.89 9.05 -15.32
C ASP A 76 -8.73 8.39 -16.70
N PRO A 77 -9.72 7.61 -17.19
CA PRO A 77 -9.60 6.89 -18.45
C PRO A 77 -9.31 7.79 -19.67
N GLY A 78 -9.81 9.02 -19.65
CA GLY A 78 -9.62 9.99 -20.74
C GLY A 78 -8.25 10.64 -20.68
N LEU A 79 -7.79 11.05 -19.50
CA LEU A 79 -6.50 11.72 -19.33
C LEU A 79 -5.33 10.73 -19.36
N ASP A 80 -5.50 9.56 -18.74
CA ASP A 80 -4.46 8.53 -18.66
C ASP A 80 -4.47 7.61 -19.90
N GLY A 81 -5.53 7.64 -20.72
CA GLY A 81 -5.64 6.85 -21.95
C GLY A 81 -5.71 5.34 -21.69
N VAL A 82 -6.32 4.94 -20.58
CA VAL A 82 -6.35 3.55 -20.09
C VAL A 82 -7.76 3.00 -20.03
N ASN A 83 -7.87 1.68 -20.21
CA ASN A 83 -9.10 0.95 -19.91
C ASN A 83 -9.03 0.45 -18.44
N VAL A 84 -9.96 0.91 -17.60
CA VAL A 84 -9.99 0.55 -16.17
C VAL A 84 -10.03 -0.96 -15.98
N ARG A 85 -10.86 -1.68 -16.74
CA ARG A 85 -10.96 -3.15 -16.61
C ARG A 85 -9.62 -3.83 -16.88
N THR A 86 -8.89 -3.42 -17.92
CA THR A 86 -7.56 -3.96 -18.20
C THR A 86 -6.58 -3.69 -17.05
N VAL A 87 -6.63 -2.49 -16.47
CA VAL A 87 -5.81 -2.16 -15.29
C VAL A 87 -6.17 -3.04 -14.09
N MET A 88 -7.46 -3.24 -13.82
CA MET A 88 -7.91 -4.09 -12.71
C MET A 88 -7.52 -5.56 -12.90
N ASP A 89 -7.57 -6.07 -14.14
CA ASP A 89 -7.07 -7.41 -14.49
C ASP A 89 -5.56 -7.54 -14.24
N ASP A 90 -4.78 -6.52 -14.61
CA ASP A 90 -3.34 -6.48 -14.36
C ASP A 90 -3.00 -6.43 -12.86
N TYR A 91 -3.74 -5.65 -12.08
CA TYR A 91 -3.60 -5.59 -10.62
C TYR A 91 -3.91 -6.95 -10.01
N THR A 92 -5.04 -7.56 -10.40
CA THR A 92 -5.46 -8.88 -9.94
C THR A 92 -4.39 -9.93 -10.24
N ARG A 93 -3.85 -9.96 -11.46
CA ARG A 93 -2.79 -10.90 -11.85
C ARG A 93 -1.52 -10.71 -11.00
N ALA A 94 -1.08 -9.47 -10.79
CA ALA A 94 0.14 -9.18 -10.03
C ALA A 94 0.02 -9.60 -8.56
N LEU A 95 -1.15 -9.38 -7.95
CA LEU A 95 -1.41 -9.68 -6.54
C LEU A 95 -1.67 -11.17 -6.30
N THR A 96 -2.45 -11.83 -7.17
CA THR A 96 -2.69 -13.28 -7.09
C THR A 96 -1.39 -14.08 -7.30
N ALA A 97 -0.45 -13.59 -8.11
CA ALA A 97 0.88 -14.21 -8.26
C ALA A 97 1.71 -14.22 -6.97
N GLN A 98 1.35 -13.44 -5.95
CA GLN A 98 1.96 -13.51 -4.61
C GLN A 98 1.31 -14.58 -3.71
N GLY A 99 0.28 -15.27 -4.20
CA GLY A 99 -0.54 -16.21 -3.43
C GLY A 99 -1.57 -15.53 -2.52
N TRP A 100 -1.88 -14.26 -2.76
CA TRP A 100 -2.90 -13.53 -1.99
C TRP A 100 -4.29 -13.74 -2.58
N ARG A 101 -5.30 -13.73 -1.72
CA ARG A 101 -6.69 -13.69 -2.16
C ARG A 101 -7.02 -12.26 -2.59
N VAL A 102 -7.63 -12.14 -3.76
CA VAL A 102 -8.05 -10.87 -4.36
C VAL A 102 -9.50 -11.01 -4.79
N GLY A 103 -10.30 -9.98 -4.55
CA GLY A 103 -11.71 -9.93 -4.94
C GLY A 103 -12.16 -8.53 -5.30
N PRO A 104 -13.35 -8.37 -5.88
CA PRO A 104 -13.95 -7.06 -6.08
C PRO A 104 -14.24 -6.41 -4.72
N ASP A 105 -14.43 -5.09 -4.75
CA ASP A 105 -15.01 -4.36 -3.62
C ASP A 105 -16.39 -4.93 -3.23
N THR A 106 -16.56 -5.20 -1.94
CA THR A 106 -17.80 -5.73 -1.35
C THR A 106 -18.44 -4.77 -0.35
N GLY A 107 -17.96 -3.52 -0.31
CA GLY A 107 -18.54 -2.46 0.47
C GLY A 107 -20.00 -2.13 0.09
N PRO A 108 -20.68 -1.27 0.87
CA PRO A 108 -22.08 -0.92 0.65
C PRO A 108 -22.35 -0.19 -0.68
N ASP A 109 -21.30 0.38 -1.29
CA ASP A 109 -21.32 1.01 -2.61
C ASP A 109 -20.09 0.53 -3.41
N PRO A 110 -20.16 -0.68 -4.01
CA PRO A 110 -19.00 -1.34 -4.56
C PRO A 110 -18.48 -0.61 -5.80
N GLN A 111 -17.18 -0.33 -5.84
CA GLN A 111 -16.54 0.34 -6.97
C GLN A 111 -15.72 -0.64 -7.83
N GLU A 112 -15.96 -0.64 -9.14
CA GLU A 112 -15.22 -1.51 -10.10
C GLU A 112 -13.72 -1.24 -10.13
N GLN A 113 -13.31 -0.03 -9.75
CA GLN A 113 -11.91 0.41 -9.68
C GLN A 113 -11.22 0.08 -8.34
N ILE A 114 -11.86 -0.70 -7.46
CA ILE A 114 -11.31 -1.12 -6.17
C ILE A 114 -11.26 -2.65 -6.10
N LEU A 115 -10.12 -3.17 -5.65
CA LEU A 115 -9.94 -4.57 -5.25
C LEU A 115 -9.76 -4.66 -3.74
N GLU A 116 -10.35 -5.69 -3.16
CA GLU A 116 -10.05 -6.14 -1.81
C GLU A 116 -8.95 -7.20 -1.85
N VAL A 117 -7.94 -7.06 -0.98
CA VAL A 117 -6.78 -7.94 -0.92
C VAL A 117 -6.60 -8.48 0.49
N TRP A 118 -6.65 -9.81 0.63
CA TRP A 118 -6.36 -10.50 1.89
C TRP A 118 -4.97 -11.13 1.83
N ILE A 119 -4.10 -10.65 2.71
CA ILE A 119 -2.76 -11.20 2.90
C ILE A 119 -2.81 -12.16 4.07
N THR A 120 -2.40 -13.41 3.84
CA THR A 120 -2.15 -14.34 4.94
C THR A 120 -0.89 -13.90 5.68
N PRO A 121 -0.93 -13.74 7.01
CA PRO A 121 0.27 -13.54 7.82
C PRO A 121 1.27 -14.67 7.54
N ARG A 122 2.55 -14.34 7.36
CA ARG A 122 3.64 -15.31 7.32
C ARG A 122 4.35 -15.34 8.66
#